data_AF-A0A0L6JVD3-F1
#
_entry.id   AF-A0A0L6JVD3-F1
#
_cell.length_a   1.000
_cell.length_b   1.000
_cell.length_c   1.000
_cell.angle_alpha   90.00
_cell.angle_beta   90.00
_cell.angle_gamma   90.00
#
_symmetry.space_group_name_H-M   'P 1'
#
loop_
_entity.id
_entity.type
_entity.pdbx_description
1 polymer ?
#
loop_
_entity_poly.entity_id
_entity_poly.type
_entity_poly.pdbx_seq_one_letter_code
_entity_poly.pdbx_strand_id
1 'polypeptide(L)'
;MGKKVILTILMTLIIFGGCSNKEKEENAGASFSGAFTTSASWNNIGVITDTVVDLFKESTVQADKVTQVLYNQPVNIIETKESWSKVETGDGLKGWVKTRYITKDTSSLDQDNSESRIIVTVKKSSVLSQIANGSLIEDVVMGTEFSVIKSVQDWYEVALPNEKTGWISENGTIHIEAGKKVAKTSAESFVATALKFKGTVFLQGGISAWGIDSSGLTYICSRINGVKLPRSIQMQYKMGKAIDITKEKPAAGDLVFFSLDEQRKDLATVGIFVNTSEFLIASKLGYSVTISSREEEYFKQRIVGVRRIF
;
A
#
# COMPACT_ATOMS: atom_id res chain seq x y z
N MET A 1 -66.98 -13.30 -59.78
CA MET A 1 -66.79 -14.46 -58.88
C MET A 1 -66.38 -13.94 -57.51
N GLY A 2 -67.02 -14.49 -56.47
CA GLY A 2 -67.27 -13.81 -55.19
C GLY A 2 -66.10 -13.66 -54.23
N LYS A 3 -66.22 -12.62 -53.39
CA LYS A 3 -65.38 -12.28 -52.24
C LYS A 3 -65.28 -13.44 -51.25
N LYS A 4 -64.06 -13.69 -50.72
CA LYS A 4 -63.84 -14.32 -49.42
C LYS A 4 -62.99 -13.38 -48.55
N VAL A 5 -63.54 -13.05 -47.40
CA VAL A 5 -62.91 -12.33 -46.29
C VAL A 5 -62.14 -13.36 -45.47
N ILE A 6 -60.85 -13.15 -45.20
CA ILE A 6 -60.15 -13.84 -44.11
C ILE A 6 -59.27 -12.82 -43.36
N LEU A 7 -59.59 -12.71 -42.09
CA LEU A 7 -59.02 -11.93 -41.00
C LEU A 7 -57.57 -12.37 -40.73
N THR A 8 -56.61 -11.44 -40.75
CA THR A 8 -55.20 -11.74 -40.40
C THR A 8 -54.91 -11.26 -38.98
N ILE A 9 -54.61 -12.22 -38.11
CA ILE A 9 -54.23 -12.02 -36.70
C ILE A 9 -52.76 -11.59 -36.62
N LEU A 10 -52.52 -10.55 -35.84
CA LEU A 10 -51.23 -9.96 -35.51
C LEU A 10 -50.49 -10.86 -34.50
N MET A 11 -49.29 -11.36 -34.84
CA MET A 11 -48.41 -12.03 -33.88
C MET A 11 -47.02 -11.40 -33.98
N THR A 12 -46.68 -10.63 -32.95
CA THR A 12 -45.42 -9.89 -32.80
C THR A 12 -44.29 -10.86 -32.43
N LEU A 13 -43.29 -10.97 -33.31
CA LEU A 13 -42.07 -11.75 -33.07
C LEU A 13 -41.03 -10.84 -32.40
N ILE A 14 -40.69 -11.10 -31.13
CA ILE A 14 -39.60 -10.41 -30.42
C ILE A 14 -38.30 -11.19 -30.69
N ILE A 15 -37.40 -10.59 -31.48
CA ILE A 15 -36.03 -11.05 -31.64
C ILE A 15 -35.16 -10.22 -30.68
N PHE A 16 -34.68 -10.85 -29.60
CA PHE A 16 -33.61 -10.27 -28.78
C PHE A 16 -32.28 -10.43 -29.51
N GLY A 17 -31.86 -9.37 -30.18
CA GLY A 17 -30.50 -9.21 -30.68
C GLY A 17 -29.54 -8.95 -29.53
N GLY A 18 -28.52 -9.80 -29.40
CA GLY A 18 -27.39 -9.57 -28.53
C GLY A 18 -26.53 -8.40 -29.04
N CYS A 19 -26.09 -7.54 -28.11
CA CYS A 19 -24.99 -6.63 -28.31
C CYS A 19 -23.97 -6.82 -27.18
N SER A 20 -22.86 -7.44 -27.54
CA SER A 20 -21.61 -7.44 -26.79
C SER A 20 -21.06 -6.01 -26.76
N ASN A 21 -21.04 -5.40 -25.57
CA ASN A 21 -20.23 -4.19 -25.36
C ASN A 21 -18.85 -4.62 -24.85
N LYS A 22 -17.90 -4.64 -25.80
CA LYS A 22 -16.46 -4.56 -25.50
C LYS A 22 -16.21 -3.20 -24.85
N GLU A 23 -15.89 -3.20 -23.56
CA GLU A 23 -15.29 -2.03 -22.93
C GLU A 23 -13.90 -1.82 -23.56
N LYS A 24 -13.71 -0.60 -24.08
CA LYS A 24 -12.47 -0.15 -24.68
C LYS A 24 -11.41 -0.01 -23.59
N GLU A 25 -10.29 -0.70 -23.76
CA GLU A 25 -9.01 -0.36 -23.13
C GLU A 25 -8.59 1.05 -23.60
N GLU A 26 -8.78 2.06 -22.74
CA GLU A 26 -8.09 3.33 -22.87
C GLU A 26 -6.65 3.18 -22.37
N ASN A 27 -5.75 2.92 -23.31
CA ASN A 27 -4.33 3.19 -23.16
C ASN A 27 -4.10 4.71 -23.12
N ALA A 28 -4.11 5.29 -21.92
CA ALA A 28 -3.54 6.61 -21.66
C ALA A 28 -2.16 6.41 -21.02
N GLY A 29 -1.12 6.74 -21.80
CA GLY A 29 0.26 6.73 -21.34
C GLY A 29 0.47 7.75 -20.23
N ALA A 30 0.63 7.27 -19.01
CA ALA A 30 1.26 7.99 -17.91
C ALA A 30 2.51 7.21 -17.51
N SER A 31 3.67 7.84 -17.59
CA SER A 31 4.93 7.32 -17.06
C SER A 31 4.86 7.27 -15.54
N PHE A 32 4.46 6.13 -15.00
CA PHE A 32 4.35 5.90 -13.54
C PHE A 32 5.74 5.67 -12.93
N SER A 33 6.09 6.36 -11.85
CA SER A 33 7.36 6.14 -11.11
C SER A 33 7.18 6.25 -9.59
N GLY A 34 6.83 5.17 -8.90
CA GLY A 34 6.80 5.09 -7.43
C GLY A 34 5.41 5.20 -6.80
N ALA A 35 5.25 4.69 -5.58
CA ALA A 35 3.95 4.58 -4.90
C ALA A 35 3.58 5.81 -4.04
N PHE A 36 4.39 6.87 -4.08
CA PHE A 36 4.05 8.20 -3.55
C PHE A 36 4.16 9.28 -4.63
N THR A 37 3.78 8.94 -5.87
CA THR A 37 3.64 9.96 -6.91
C THR A 37 2.41 10.79 -6.66
N THR A 38 2.56 12.11 -6.76
CA THR A 38 1.45 13.01 -6.98
C THR A 38 0.76 12.60 -8.29
N SER A 39 -0.58 12.59 -8.30
CA SER A 39 -1.30 12.46 -9.58
C SER A 39 -1.15 13.77 -10.34
N ALA A 40 -1.03 13.71 -11.67
CA ALA A 40 -1.08 14.92 -12.51
C ALA A 40 -2.38 15.72 -12.33
N SER A 41 -3.41 15.11 -11.73
CA SER A 41 -4.69 15.75 -11.39
C SER A 41 -4.70 16.44 -10.02
N TRP A 42 -3.63 16.38 -9.24
CA TRP A 42 -3.57 16.99 -7.91
C TRP A 42 -3.25 18.48 -8.02
N ASN A 43 -4.14 19.31 -7.50
CA ASN A 43 -4.04 20.77 -7.58
C ASN A 43 -3.67 21.42 -6.24
N ASN A 44 -3.69 20.66 -5.14
CA ASN A 44 -3.46 21.18 -3.79
C ASN A 44 -2.64 20.17 -2.98
N ILE A 45 -1.35 20.11 -3.29
CA ILE A 45 -0.42 19.16 -2.67
C ILE A 45 0.00 19.70 -1.31
N GLY A 46 0.03 18.81 -0.32
CA GLY A 46 0.70 19.02 0.95
C GLY A 46 1.64 17.86 1.27
N VAL A 47 2.54 18.07 2.22
CA VAL A 47 3.54 17.09 2.64
C VAL A 47 3.39 16.80 4.13
N ILE A 48 3.45 15.52 4.50
CA ILE A 48 3.36 15.08 5.88
C ILE A 48 4.64 15.41 6.66
N THR A 49 4.49 15.99 7.84
CA THR A 49 5.60 16.55 8.64
C THR A 49 5.88 15.81 9.95
N ASP A 50 5.29 14.63 10.17
CA ASP A 50 5.50 13.79 11.36
C ASP A 50 5.74 12.34 10.91
N THR A 51 6.47 11.54 11.69
CA THR A 51 7.00 10.23 11.29
C THR A 51 5.91 9.30 10.75
N VAL A 52 4.80 9.19 11.49
CA VAL A 52 3.64 8.37 11.17
C VAL A 52 2.38 9.09 11.63
N VAL A 53 1.50 9.42 10.69
CA VAL A 53 0.24 10.13 10.96
C VAL A 53 -0.92 9.24 10.61
N ASP A 54 -1.85 9.07 11.55
CA ASP A 54 -3.07 8.30 11.32
C ASP A 54 -4.03 9.04 10.37
N LEU A 55 -4.54 8.31 9.38
CA LEU A 55 -5.56 8.75 8.44
C LEU A 55 -6.91 8.16 8.87
N PHE A 56 -7.83 9.01 9.33
CA PHE A 56 -9.12 8.61 9.89
C PHE A 56 -10.26 8.66 8.87
N LYS A 57 -11.32 7.87 9.07
CA LYS A 57 -12.52 7.93 8.21
C LYS A 57 -13.26 9.27 8.33
N GLU A 58 -13.24 9.87 9.51
CA GLU A 58 -13.90 11.13 9.84
C GLU A 58 -12.94 12.09 10.52
N SER A 59 -13.32 13.37 10.63
CA SER A 59 -12.51 14.44 11.23
C SER A 59 -12.49 14.37 12.76
N THR A 60 -12.21 13.19 13.32
CA THR A 60 -12.14 12.94 14.76
C THR A 60 -11.21 11.76 15.07
N VAL A 61 -10.52 11.80 16.21
CA VAL A 61 -9.55 10.75 16.60
C VAL A 61 -10.25 9.46 17.10
N GLN A 62 -11.54 9.52 17.40
CA GLN A 62 -12.36 8.37 17.78
C GLN A 62 -12.85 7.56 16.57
N ALA A 63 -12.73 8.09 15.35
CA ALA A 63 -13.14 7.39 14.15
C ALA A 63 -12.21 6.23 13.82
N ASP A 64 -12.69 5.26 13.04
CA ASP A 64 -11.84 4.20 12.54
C ASP A 64 -10.67 4.77 11.73
N LYS A 65 -9.50 4.17 11.94
CA LYS A 65 -8.32 4.40 11.12
C LYS A 65 -8.48 3.72 9.76
N VAL A 66 -8.33 4.50 8.69
CA VAL A 66 -8.24 3.99 7.31
C VAL A 66 -6.87 3.40 7.07
N THR A 67 -5.82 4.20 7.32
CA THR A 67 -4.42 3.77 7.28
C THR A 67 -3.53 4.77 8.02
N GLN A 68 -2.22 4.79 7.73
CA GLN A 68 -1.31 5.84 8.16
C GLN A 68 -0.60 6.40 6.92
N VAL A 69 -0.17 7.65 7.02
CA VAL A 69 0.72 8.31 6.06
C VAL A 69 2.04 8.62 6.75
N LEU A 70 3.15 8.56 6.00
CA LEU A 70 4.51 8.63 6.55
C LEU A 70 5.11 10.02 6.37
N TYR A 71 6.17 10.32 7.12
CA TYR A 71 6.96 11.54 6.93
C TYR A 71 7.35 11.77 5.47
N ASN A 72 7.36 13.04 5.05
CA ASN A 72 7.66 13.47 3.68
C ASN A 72 6.72 12.90 2.60
N GLN A 73 5.65 12.19 2.98
CA GLN A 73 4.70 11.66 2.02
C GLN A 73 3.84 12.79 1.45
N PRO A 74 3.72 12.90 0.11
CA PRO A 74 2.79 13.81 -0.52
C PRO A 74 1.35 13.33 -0.38
N VAL A 75 0.44 14.28 -0.18
CA VAL A 75 -1.00 14.08 -0.13
C VAL A 75 -1.72 15.21 -0.86
N ASN A 76 -2.85 14.92 -1.51
CA ASN A 76 -3.73 15.95 -2.07
C ASN A 76 -4.77 16.38 -1.04
N ILE A 77 -4.76 17.64 -0.67
CA ILE A 77 -5.72 18.22 0.26
C ILE A 77 -7.02 18.51 -0.50
N ILE A 78 -8.05 17.70 -0.23
CA ILE A 78 -9.38 17.83 -0.86
C ILE A 78 -10.17 18.94 -0.17
N GLU A 79 -10.14 18.98 1.17
CA GLU A 79 -10.96 19.87 1.97
C GLU A 79 -10.30 20.09 3.33
N THR A 80 -10.46 21.27 3.93
CA THR A 80 -10.04 21.57 5.29
C THR A 80 -11.23 22.05 6.12
N LYS A 81 -11.42 21.46 7.30
CA LYS A 81 -12.42 21.85 8.29
C LYS A 81 -11.74 22.02 9.65
N GLU A 82 -11.75 23.23 10.19
CA GLU A 82 -11.12 23.56 11.47
C GLU A 82 -9.66 23.04 11.54
N SER A 83 -9.37 22.12 12.47
CA SER A 83 -8.05 21.51 12.69
C SER A 83 -7.81 20.24 11.87
N TRP A 84 -8.65 19.93 10.88
CA TRP A 84 -8.60 18.71 10.09
C TRP A 84 -8.55 18.98 8.59
N SER A 85 -7.78 18.17 7.87
CA SER A 85 -7.74 18.18 6.42
C SER A 85 -8.10 16.79 5.89
N LYS A 86 -9.08 16.74 5.00
CA LYS A 86 -9.39 15.55 4.22
C LYS A 86 -8.40 15.47 3.08
N VAL A 87 -7.68 14.37 3.00
CA VAL A 87 -6.62 14.16 2.03
C VAL A 87 -6.84 12.90 1.21
N GLU A 88 -6.20 12.86 0.05
CA GLU A 88 -6.06 11.69 -0.82
C GLU A 88 -4.58 11.33 -0.96
N THR A 89 -4.26 10.05 -0.79
CA THR A 89 -2.91 9.50 -0.99
C THR A 89 -2.70 9.07 -2.45
N GLY A 90 -1.45 8.88 -2.88
CA GLY A 90 -1.12 8.52 -4.27
C GLY A 90 -1.70 7.16 -4.74
N ASP A 91 -2.12 6.31 -3.80
CA ASP A 91 -2.85 5.06 -4.05
C ASP A 91 -4.39 5.20 -3.98
N GLY A 92 -4.90 6.43 -3.84
CA GLY A 92 -6.32 6.78 -3.91
C GLY A 92 -7.09 6.63 -2.59
N LEU A 93 -6.41 6.38 -1.47
CA LEU A 93 -7.07 6.32 -0.17
C LEU A 93 -7.44 7.72 0.29
N LYS A 94 -8.64 7.86 0.84
CA LYS A 94 -9.16 9.14 1.36
C LYS A 94 -9.43 9.04 2.84
N GLY A 95 -9.13 10.10 3.57
CA GLY A 95 -9.44 10.22 4.98
C GLY A 95 -9.00 11.55 5.55
N TRP A 96 -9.07 11.69 6.86
CA TRP A 96 -8.80 12.93 7.59
C TRP A 96 -7.53 12.80 8.41
N VAL A 97 -6.68 13.82 8.32
CA VAL A 97 -5.51 14.01 9.19
C VAL A 97 -5.61 15.36 9.88
N LYS A 98 -4.95 15.52 11.04
CA LYS A 98 -4.86 16.84 11.67
C LYS A 98 -4.04 17.76 10.76
N THR A 99 -4.57 18.95 10.47
CA THR A 99 -3.94 19.93 9.55
C THR A 99 -2.53 20.31 10.00
N ARG A 100 -2.25 20.31 11.30
CA ARG A 100 -0.91 20.60 11.87
C ARG A 100 0.21 19.66 11.39
N TYR A 101 -0.14 18.50 10.83
CA TYR A 101 0.82 17.53 10.32
C TYR A 101 1.04 17.62 8.82
N ILE A 102 0.49 18.66 8.17
CA ILE A 102 0.66 18.91 6.75
C ILE A 102 1.29 20.29 6.60
N THR A 103 2.37 20.37 5.83
CA THR A 103 2.85 21.62 5.26
C THR A 103 2.40 21.76 3.81
N LYS A 104 2.20 22.99 3.35
CA LYS A 104 2.00 23.30 1.92
C LYS A 104 3.30 23.56 1.17
N ASP A 105 4.41 23.64 1.91
CA ASP A 105 5.72 23.62 1.27
C ASP A 105 5.95 22.24 0.66
N THR A 106 6.17 22.21 -0.65
CA THR A 106 6.38 21.01 -1.46
C THR A 106 7.81 20.93 -1.99
N SER A 107 8.72 21.81 -1.54
CA SER A 107 10.13 21.82 -1.94
C SER A 107 10.86 20.49 -1.67
N SER A 108 10.39 19.70 -0.70
CA SER A 108 10.92 18.38 -0.41
C SER A 108 10.54 17.30 -1.43
N LEU A 109 9.56 17.60 -2.29
CA LEU A 109 9.07 16.72 -3.36
C LEU A 109 9.65 17.09 -4.73
N ASP A 110 9.90 18.38 -4.96
CA ASP A 110 10.13 18.94 -6.29
C ASP A 110 11.11 20.11 -6.20
N GLN A 111 12.26 20.00 -6.88
CA GLN A 111 12.79 21.06 -7.73
C GLN A 111 13.55 20.44 -8.92
N ASP A 112 12.90 20.43 -10.09
CA ASP A 112 13.52 20.34 -11.41
C ASP A 112 14.44 19.12 -11.71
N ASN A 113 13.76 18.02 -12.06
CA ASN A 113 14.06 17.22 -13.27
C ASN A 113 15.36 16.38 -13.35
N SER A 114 15.96 15.95 -12.24
CA SER A 114 17.01 14.90 -12.30
C SER A 114 17.30 14.11 -11.02
N GLU A 115 16.56 14.29 -9.94
CA GLU A 115 16.98 13.71 -8.65
C GLU A 115 16.42 12.30 -8.43
N SER A 116 17.35 11.36 -8.28
CA SER A 116 17.06 10.06 -7.71
C SER A 116 16.43 10.18 -6.33
N ARG A 117 15.68 9.16 -5.93
CA ARG A 117 15.07 9.09 -4.60
C ARG A 117 15.52 7.86 -3.86
N ILE A 118 15.39 7.88 -2.54
CA ILE A 118 15.59 6.70 -1.70
C ILE A 118 14.30 6.29 -1.01
N ILE A 119 14.20 5.01 -0.67
CA ILE A 119 13.16 4.46 0.22
C ILE A 119 13.82 3.77 1.40
N VAL A 120 13.39 4.07 2.61
CA VAL A 120 13.84 3.36 3.82
C VAL A 120 13.31 1.92 3.83
N THR A 121 14.20 0.93 3.99
CA THR A 121 13.89 -0.51 3.99
C THR A 121 14.19 -1.23 5.30
N VAL A 122 14.80 -0.54 6.26
CA VAL A 122 14.87 -0.99 7.66
C VAL A 122 13.63 -0.54 8.41
N LYS A 123 13.31 -1.18 9.54
CA LYS A 123 12.10 -0.84 10.33
C LYS A 123 12.07 0.63 10.74
N LYS A 124 13.23 1.13 11.15
CA LYS A 124 13.48 2.49 11.61
C LYS A 124 14.84 2.94 11.12
N SER A 125 14.95 4.20 10.78
CA SER A 125 16.22 4.90 10.52
C SER A 125 16.12 6.31 11.10
N SER A 126 17.22 7.03 11.11
CA SER A 126 17.29 8.38 11.66
C SER A 126 17.89 9.32 10.63
N VAL A 127 17.28 10.50 10.50
CA VAL A 127 17.80 11.61 9.72
C VAL A 127 18.54 12.54 10.68
N LEU A 128 19.81 12.84 10.38
CA LEU A 128 20.70 13.60 11.24
C LEU A 128 21.06 14.96 10.62
N SER A 129 21.42 15.93 11.44
CA SER A 129 21.87 17.25 10.94
C SER A 129 23.23 17.23 10.26
N GLN A 130 24.05 16.21 10.54
CA GLN A 130 25.38 16.00 9.99
C GLN A 130 25.67 14.49 9.93
N ILE A 131 26.57 14.09 9.05
CA ILE A 131 27.00 12.69 8.91
C ILE A 131 27.56 12.17 10.25
N ALA A 132 27.13 10.97 10.63
CA ALA A 132 27.56 10.17 11.79
C ALA A 132 27.33 10.77 13.20
N ASN A 133 27.64 12.05 13.43
CA ASN A 133 27.63 12.69 14.75
C ASN A 133 26.67 13.88 14.85
N GLY A 134 25.81 14.08 13.85
CA GLY A 134 24.77 15.11 13.88
C GLY A 134 23.71 14.84 14.95
N SER A 135 23.01 15.90 15.34
CA SER A 135 21.80 15.76 16.17
C SER A 135 20.69 15.12 15.35
N LEU A 136 19.85 14.31 16.02
CA LEU A 136 18.64 13.75 15.42
C LEU A 136 17.72 14.89 14.95
N ILE A 137 17.35 14.88 13.67
CA ILE A 137 16.31 15.73 13.11
C ILE A 137 14.96 15.02 13.17
N GLU A 138 14.92 13.79 12.67
CA GLU A 138 13.68 13.02 12.55
C GLU A 138 13.97 11.52 12.57
N ASP A 139 13.13 10.76 13.28
CA ASP A 139 13.09 9.31 13.13
C ASP A 139 12.12 8.96 12.01
N VAL A 140 12.51 8.00 11.18
CA VAL A 140 11.74 7.59 10.01
C VAL A 140 11.54 6.09 10.01
N VAL A 141 10.48 5.62 9.35
CA VAL A 141 10.12 4.21 9.31
C VAL A 141 10.25 3.63 7.92
N MET A 142 10.23 2.30 7.85
CA MET A 142 10.17 1.58 6.59
C MET A 142 9.12 2.18 5.65
N GLY A 143 9.52 2.46 4.41
CA GLY A 143 8.68 3.01 3.37
C GLY A 143 8.73 4.52 3.24
N THR A 144 9.27 5.27 4.21
CA THR A 144 9.52 6.71 4.07
C THR A 144 10.42 6.96 2.85
N GLU A 145 10.09 7.99 2.07
CA GLU A 145 10.80 8.33 0.84
C GLU A 145 11.37 9.75 0.88
N PHE A 146 12.50 9.91 0.22
CA PHE A 146 13.19 11.20 0.12
C PHE A 146 13.78 11.40 -1.26
N SER A 147 13.73 12.63 -1.75
CA SER A 147 14.59 13.08 -2.85
C SER A 147 16.04 13.18 -2.35
N VAL A 148 16.98 12.69 -3.16
CA VAL A 148 18.40 12.72 -2.85
C VAL A 148 19.04 13.96 -3.49
N ILE A 149 19.56 14.84 -2.64
CA ILE A 149 20.28 16.04 -3.05
C ILE A 149 21.70 15.67 -3.48
N LYS A 150 22.38 14.85 -2.67
CA LYS A 150 23.71 14.31 -2.99
C LYS A 150 24.03 13.05 -2.18
N SER A 151 25.02 12.30 -2.65
CA SER A 151 25.61 11.16 -1.95
C SER A 151 27.05 11.47 -1.57
N VAL A 152 27.42 11.17 -0.32
CA VAL A 152 28.79 11.32 0.20
C VAL A 152 29.11 10.10 1.05
N GLN A 153 30.05 9.27 0.59
CA GLN A 153 30.37 7.97 1.22
C GLN A 153 29.09 7.13 1.38
N ASP A 154 28.85 6.54 2.56
CA ASP A 154 27.68 5.69 2.85
C ASP A 154 26.45 6.49 3.34
N TRP A 155 26.31 7.74 2.89
CA TRP A 155 25.25 8.66 3.33
C TRP A 155 24.63 9.43 2.16
N TYR A 156 23.34 9.67 2.27
CA TYR A 156 22.58 10.56 1.40
C TYR A 156 22.21 11.84 2.15
N GLU A 157 22.45 12.99 1.53
CA GLU A 157 21.76 14.22 1.90
C GLU A 157 20.38 14.21 1.22
N VAL A 158 19.34 14.41 2.01
CA VAL A 158 17.94 14.31 1.60
C VAL A 158 17.18 15.60 1.86
N ALA A 159 16.25 15.92 0.97
CA ALA A 159 15.32 17.02 1.14
C ALA A 159 14.22 16.65 2.15
N LEU A 160 13.90 17.57 3.06
CA LEU A 160 12.92 17.42 4.12
C LEU A 160 11.86 18.54 4.03
N PRO A 161 10.63 18.32 4.53
CA PRO A 161 9.60 19.35 4.53
C PRO A 161 10.03 20.65 5.24
N ASN A 162 9.53 21.79 4.74
CA ASN A 162 9.85 23.14 5.22
C ASN A 162 11.29 23.57 4.89
N GLU A 163 11.71 23.33 3.65
CA GLU A 163 13.01 23.74 3.09
C GLU A 163 14.24 23.25 3.90
N LYS A 164 14.10 22.13 4.60
CA LYS A 164 15.17 21.54 5.41
C LYS A 164 15.91 20.46 4.62
N THR A 165 17.12 20.17 5.04
CA THR A 165 17.87 18.98 4.58
C THR A 165 18.36 18.18 5.78
N GLY A 166 18.71 16.93 5.53
CA GLY A 166 19.32 16.07 6.55
C GLY A 166 20.08 14.91 5.93
N TRP A 167 20.80 14.17 6.77
CA TRP A 167 21.66 13.06 6.36
C TRP A 167 21.09 11.75 6.85
N ILE A 168 20.98 10.78 5.96
CA ILE A 168 20.53 9.42 6.26
C ILE A 168 21.53 8.41 5.71
N SER A 169 21.78 7.35 6.47
CA SER A 169 22.69 6.30 6.02
C SER A 169 22.10 5.58 4.80
N GLU A 170 22.95 5.30 3.82
CA GLU A 170 22.63 4.44 2.69
C GLU A 170 22.23 3.02 3.15
N ASN A 171 22.86 2.54 4.23
CA ASN A 171 22.54 1.26 4.83
C ASN A 171 21.08 1.21 5.28
N GLY A 172 20.32 0.28 4.71
CA GLY A 172 18.90 0.16 5.00
C GLY A 172 18.02 1.07 4.15
N THR A 173 18.51 1.55 3.01
CA THR A 173 17.73 2.25 1.99
C THR A 173 17.83 1.51 0.65
N ILE A 174 16.95 1.84 -0.29
CA ILE A 174 17.12 1.52 -1.71
C ILE A 174 17.16 2.82 -2.50
N HIS A 175 18.15 2.97 -3.36
CA HIS A 175 18.28 4.09 -4.29
C HIS A 175 17.51 3.79 -5.59
N ILE A 176 16.84 4.81 -6.11
CA ILE A 176 16.00 4.72 -7.30
C ILE A 176 16.31 5.92 -8.17
N GLU A 177 16.92 5.67 -9.32
CA GLU A 177 17.20 6.70 -10.32
C GLU A 177 15.93 7.45 -10.75
N ALA A 178 16.12 8.70 -11.18
CA ALA A 178 15.05 9.54 -11.69
C ALA A 178 14.21 8.82 -12.77
N GLY A 179 12.89 8.89 -12.64
CA GLY A 179 11.94 8.25 -13.56
C GLY A 179 11.87 6.72 -13.48
N LYS A 180 12.68 6.06 -12.64
CA LYS A 180 12.60 4.61 -12.44
C LYS A 180 11.59 4.21 -11.36
N LYS A 181 11.05 3.01 -11.50
CA LYS A 181 10.23 2.35 -10.48
C LYS A 181 11.13 1.54 -9.55
N VAL A 182 10.60 1.21 -8.38
CA VAL A 182 11.21 0.17 -7.51
C VAL A 182 11.28 -1.12 -8.33
N ALA A 183 12.48 -1.70 -8.46
CA ALA A 183 12.66 -2.97 -9.14
C ALA A 183 11.92 -4.09 -8.39
N LYS A 184 11.24 -4.97 -9.12
CA LYS A 184 10.63 -6.16 -8.53
C LYS A 184 11.75 -7.11 -8.08
N THR A 185 11.75 -7.45 -6.80
CA THR A 185 12.74 -8.36 -6.19
C THR A 185 12.22 -9.81 -6.19
N SER A 186 12.95 -10.71 -5.54
CA SER A 186 12.54 -12.11 -5.35
C SER A 186 11.50 -12.28 -4.23
N ALA A 187 10.77 -13.40 -4.24
CA ALA A 187 9.85 -13.76 -3.17
C ALA A 187 10.58 -13.90 -1.82
N GLU A 188 11.82 -14.40 -1.84
CA GLU A 188 12.69 -14.54 -0.68
C GLU A 188 13.05 -13.17 -0.09
N SER A 189 13.35 -12.17 -0.92
CA SER A 189 13.60 -10.78 -0.48
C SER A 189 12.35 -10.16 0.15
N PHE A 190 11.17 -10.44 -0.40
CA PHE A 190 9.89 -10.01 0.16
C PHE A 190 9.64 -10.65 1.54
N VAL A 191 9.84 -11.96 1.68
CA VAL A 191 9.73 -12.67 2.97
C VAL A 191 10.74 -12.13 3.98
N ALA A 192 12.00 -11.91 3.58
CA ALA A 192 13.03 -11.34 4.45
C ALA A 192 12.65 -9.93 4.93
N THR A 193 12.02 -9.12 4.06
CA THR A 193 11.48 -7.80 4.43
C THR A 193 10.37 -7.93 5.47
N ALA A 194 9.41 -8.83 5.23
CA ALA A 194 8.29 -9.06 6.14
C ALA A 194 8.75 -9.58 7.51
N LEU A 195 9.74 -10.48 7.55
CA LEU A 195 10.28 -11.04 8.78
C LEU A 195 10.88 -9.99 9.73
N LYS A 196 11.34 -8.84 9.22
CA LYS A 196 11.75 -7.69 10.06
C LYS A 196 10.61 -7.23 10.99
N PHE A 197 9.34 -7.43 10.62
CA PHE A 197 8.20 -7.05 11.44
C PHE A 197 7.84 -8.05 12.53
N LYS A 198 8.43 -9.26 12.58
CA LYS A 198 8.15 -10.23 13.66
C LYS A 198 8.28 -9.55 15.04
N GLY A 199 7.27 -9.73 15.89
CA GLY A 199 7.16 -9.10 17.21
C GLY A 199 6.64 -7.66 17.22
N THR A 200 6.38 -7.03 16.08
CA THR A 200 5.75 -5.69 16.03
C THR A 200 4.31 -5.80 16.52
N VAL A 201 3.86 -4.85 17.34
CA VAL A 201 2.51 -4.84 17.90
C VAL A 201 1.46 -4.73 16.79
N PHE A 202 0.34 -5.44 16.95
CA PHE A 202 -0.80 -5.33 16.06
C PHE A 202 -1.49 -3.97 16.27
N LEU A 203 -1.66 -3.22 15.18
CA LEU A 203 -2.40 -1.96 15.19
C LEU A 203 -3.29 -1.89 13.96
N GLN A 204 -4.61 -1.87 14.19
CA GLN A 204 -5.59 -1.72 13.09
C GLN A 204 -5.35 -0.41 12.33
N GLY A 205 -5.28 -0.49 11.00
CA GLY A 205 -4.91 0.60 10.10
C GLY A 205 -3.40 0.87 10.03
N GLY A 206 -2.58 0.25 10.89
CA GLY A 206 -1.14 0.48 10.98
C GLY A 206 -0.36 -0.04 9.78
N ILE A 207 0.73 0.64 9.43
CA ILE A 207 1.66 0.27 8.34
C ILE A 207 3.15 0.40 8.74
N SER A 208 3.45 0.59 10.02
CA SER A 208 4.78 1.03 10.47
C SER A 208 5.38 0.13 11.56
N ALA A 209 6.65 0.37 11.89
CA ALA A 209 7.35 -0.33 12.96
C ALA A 209 6.79 -0.06 14.38
N TRP A 210 5.89 0.92 14.53
CA TRP A 210 5.21 1.22 15.80
C TRP A 210 3.86 0.52 15.93
N GLY A 211 3.39 -0.11 14.86
CA GLY A 211 2.14 -0.85 14.86
C GLY A 211 1.71 -1.15 13.43
N ILE A 212 1.30 -2.39 13.19
CA ILE A 212 0.94 -2.85 11.85
C ILE A 212 -0.24 -3.83 11.89
N ASP A 213 -1.13 -3.74 10.89
CA ASP A 213 -2.15 -4.78 10.67
C ASP A 213 -1.75 -5.72 9.54
N SER A 214 -2.56 -6.76 9.31
CA SER A 214 -2.24 -7.82 8.35
C SER A 214 -2.09 -7.29 6.92
N SER A 215 -2.99 -6.42 6.49
CA SER A 215 -2.95 -5.85 5.14
C SER A 215 -1.93 -4.72 4.99
N GLY A 216 -1.60 -4.02 6.09
CA GLY A 216 -0.51 -3.06 6.16
C GLY A 216 0.86 -3.73 6.05
N LEU A 217 1.04 -4.91 6.66
CA LEU A 217 2.25 -5.73 6.56
C LEU A 217 2.53 -6.14 5.11
N THR A 218 1.53 -6.72 4.43
CA THR A 218 1.66 -7.10 3.02
C THR A 218 1.85 -5.88 2.13
N TYR A 219 1.11 -4.79 2.38
CA TYR A 219 1.18 -3.53 1.64
C TYR A 219 2.58 -2.93 1.65
N ILE A 220 3.15 -2.66 2.82
CA ILE A 220 4.43 -1.95 2.95
C ILE A 220 5.60 -2.82 2.46
N CYS A 221 5.56 -4.13 2.73
CA CYS A 221 6.62 -5.04 2.31
C CYS A 221 6.59 -5.26 0.79
N SER A 222 5.41 -5.38 0.18
CA SER A 222 5.29 -5.55 -1.28
C SER A 222 5.81 -4.32 -2.02
N ARG A 223 5.46 -3.13 -1.52
CA ARG A 223 5.88 -1.83 -2.07
C ARG A 223 7.41 -1.72 -2.19
N ILE A 224 8.12 -2.06 -1.12
CA ILE A 224 9.60 -2.01 -1.09
C ILE A 224 10.24 -3.08 -1.98
N ASN A 225 9.51 -4.16 -2.26
CA ASN A 225 9.93 -5.24 -3.14
C ASN A 225 9.38 -5.09 -4.58
N GLY A 226 8.95 -3.87 -4.95
CA GLY A 226 8.56 -3.52 -6.32
C GLY A 226 7.20 -4.04 -6.77
N VAL A 227 6.36 -4.55 -5.85
CA VAL A 227 5.01 -5.02 -6.15
C VAL A 227 3.98 -4.03 -5.59
N LYS A 228 3.16 -3.45 -6.48
CA LYS A 228 2.05 -2.57 -6.09
C LYS A 228 0.88 -3.41 -5.59
N LEU A 229 0.76 -3.49 -4.28
CA LEU A 229 -0.36 -4.16 -3.61
C LEU A 229 -1.30 -3.09 -3.01
N PRO A 230 -2.62 -3.16 -3.23
CA PRO A 230 -3.56 -2.22 -2.60
C PRO A 230 -3.61 -2.37 -1.08
N ARG A 231 -4.04 -1.31 -0.36
CA ARG A 231 -4.15 -1.35 1.11
C ARG A 231 -5.26 -2.25 1.65
N SER A 232 -6.37 -2.39 0.91
CA SER A 232 -7.55 -3.18 1.32
C SER A 232 -7.36 -4.67 1.08
N ILE A 233 -7.61 -5.49 2.10
CA ILE A 233 -7.55 -6.96 2.00
C ILE A 233 -8.43 -7.52 0.86
N GLN A 234 -9.62 -6.95 0.62
CA GLN A 234 -10.51 -7.37 -0.45
C GLN A 234 -9.88 -7.15 -1.82
N MET A 235 -9.15 -6.06 -1.99
CA MET A 235 -8.42 -5.78 -3.22
C MET A 235 -7.15 -6.62 -3.32
N GLN A 236 -6.42 -6.82 -2.23
CA GLN A 236 -5.25 -7.73 -2.20
C GLN A 236 -5.63 -9.15 -2.63
N TYR A 237 -6.79 -9.66 -2.20
CA TYR A 237 -7.28 -10.98 -2.60
C TYR A 237 -7.58 -11.10 -4.09
N LYS A 238 -7.66 -9.99 -4.84
CA LYS A 238 -7.84 -10.01 -6.30
C LYS A 238 -6.52 -9.92 -7.06
N MET A 239 -5.39 -9.72 -6.36
CA MET A 239 -4.09 -9.54 -6.98
C MET A 239 -3.40 -10.89 -7.24
N GLY A 240 -2.54 -10.92 -8.25
CA GLY A 240 -1.66 -12.06 -8.54
C GLY A 240 -2.38 -13.32 -9.01
N LYS A 241 -1.64 -14.42 -9.08
CA LYS A 241 -2.16 -15.74 -9.51
C LYS A 241 -2.87 -16.41 -8.33
N ALA A 242 -4.10 -16.89 -8.55
CA ALA A 242 -4.77 -17.78 -7.60
C ALA A 242 -4.04 -19.13 -7.49
N ILE A 243 -3.80 -19.59 -6.27
CA ILE A 243 -3.15 -20.88 -6.00
C ILE A 243 -4.22 -21.86 -5.51
N ASP A 244 -4.43 -22.93 -6.29
CA ASP A 244 -5.30 -24.04 -5.93
C ASP A 244 -4.53 -24.98 -4.99
N ILE A 245 -4.75 -24.82 -3.68
CA ILE A 245 -4.03 -25.57 -2.64
C ILE A 245 -4.29 -27.08 -2.68
N THR A 246 -5.26 -27.54 -3.47
CA THR A 246 -5.50 -28.98 -3.71
C THR A 246 -4.59 -29.57 -4.79
N LYS A 247 -4.01 -28.71 -5.65
CA LYS A 247 -3.19 -29.10 -6.80
C LYS A 247 -1.72 -28.70 -6.66
N GLU A 248 -1.44 -27.60 -6.00
CA GLU A 248 -0.08 -27.11 -5.77
C GLU A 248 0.13 -26.66 -4.32
N LYS A 249 1.35 -26.82 -3.82
CA LYS A 249 1.71 -26.33 -2.49
C LYS A 249 1.92 -24.81 -2.54
N PRO A 250 1.51 -24.06 -1.51
CA PRO A 250 1.95 -22.68 -1.34
C PRO A 250 3.48 -22.60 -1.26
N ALA A 251 4.02 -21.49 -1.75
CA ALA A 251 5.44 -21.16 -1.72
C ALA A 251 5.69 -19.97 -0.80
N ALA A 252 6.95 -19.79 -0.38
CA ALA A 252 7.38 -18.59 0.33
C ALA A 252 7.02 -17.33 -0.50
N GLY A 253 6.46 -16.32 0.17
CA GLY A 253 5.98 -15.08 -0.46
C GLY A 253 4.53 -15.12 -0.95
N ASP A 254 3.88 -16.29 -0.98
CA ASP A 254 2.45 -16.36 -1.26
C ASP A 254 1.64 -15.71 -0.12
N LEU A 255 0.58 -14.99 -0.48
CA LEU A 255 -0.38 -14.43 0.48
C LEU A 255 -1.46 -15.45 0.79
N VAL A 256 -1.75 -15.69 2.07
CA VAL A 256 -2.84 -16.56 2.52
C VAL A 256 -3.90 -15.74 3.23
N PHE A 257 -5.16 -15.91 2.83
CA PHE A 257 -6.29 -15.13 3.32
C PHE A 257 -7.19 -15.99 4.19
N PHE A 258 -7.69 -15.41 5.27
CA PHE A 258 -8.51 -16.09 6.26
C PHE A 258 -9.82 -15.34 6.54
N SER A 259 -10.83 -16.12 6.89
CA SER A 259 -12.15 -15.71 7.37
C SER A 259 -12.16 -15.62 8.90
N LEU A 260 -13.12 -14.89 9.48
CA LEU A 260 -13.32 -14.88 10.94
C LEU A 260 -13.84 -16.24 11.43
N ASP A 261 -14.67 -16.89 10.61
CA ASP A 261 -15.32 -18.14 10.92
C ASP A 261 -15.08 -19.23 9.85
N GLU A 262 -15.59 -20.42 10.13
CA GLU A 262 -15.43 -21.61 9.29
C GLU A 262 -16.38 -21.64 8.10
N GLN A 263 -17.35 -20.71 8.03
CA GLN A 263 -18.23 -20.55 6.88
C GLN A 263 -17.51 -19.88 5.71
N ARG A 264 -16.36 -19.23 5.97
CA ARG A 264 -15.45 -18.66 4.95
C ARG A 264 -16.13 -17.66 4.01
N LYS A 265 -17.09 -16.90 4.55
CA LYS A 265 -17.89 -15.93 3.78
C LYS A 265 -17.26 -14.54 3.72
N ASP A 266 -16.32 -14.23 4.61
CA ASP A 266 -15.65 -12.95 4.69
C ASP A 266 -14.12 -13.06 4.45
N LEU A 267 -13.48 -11.89 4.32
CA LEU A 267 -12.03 -11.74 4.25
C LEU A 267 -11.59 -10.88 5.43
N ALA A 268 -11.06 -11.54 6.45
CA ALA A 268 -10.79 -10.94 7.75
C ALA A 268 -9.31 -10.55 7.93
N THR A 269 -8.41 -11.44 7.52
CA THR A 269 -6.97 -11.24 7.71
C THR A 269 -6.15 -11.93 6.63
N VAL A 270 -4.91 -11.47 6.46
CA VAL A 270 -3.97 -11.97 5.47
C VAL A 270 -2.61 -12.27 6.14
N GLY A 271 -1.99 -13.37 5.75
CA GLY A 271 -0.64 -13.75 6.13
C GLY A 271 0.27 -13.88 4.91
N ILE A 272 1.57 -13.96 5.15
CA ILE A 272 2.61 -14.17 4.13
C ILE A 272 3.27 -15.52 4.42
N PHE A 273 3.15 -16.49 3.52
CA PHE A 273 3.88 -17.75 3.65
C PHE A 273 5.39 -17.48 3.75
N VAL A 274 6.03 -18.00 4.79
CA VAL A 274 7.50 -17.98 4.94
C VAL A 274 8.13 -19.26 4.40
N ASN A 275 7.33 -20.32 4.27
CA ASN A 275 7.63 -21.59 3.62
C ASN A 275 6.30 -22.27 3.21
N THR A 276 6.31 -23.59 2.95
CA THR A 276 5.13 -24.32 2.48
C THR A 276 4.02 -24.51 3.52
N SER A 277 4.33 -24.37 4.82
CA SER A 277 3.41 -24.67 5.93
C SER A 277 3.22 -23.50 6.89
N GLU A 278 4.21 -22.63 7.04
CA GLU A 278 4.19 -21.54 8.00
C GLU A 278 4.02 -20.19 7.29
N PHE A 279 3.33 -19.28 7.96
CA PHE A 279 3.11 -17.92 7.49
C PHE A 279 3.30 -16.90 8.61
N LEU A 280 3.77 -15.72 8.23
CA LEU A 280 3.84 -14.54 9.06
C LEU A 280 2.49 -13.81 9.02
N ILE A 281 1.96 -13.43 10.18
CA ILE A 281 0.66 -12.75 10.28
C ILE A 281 0.68 -11.68 11.37
N ALA A 282 0.18 -10.48 11.06
CA ALA A 282 -0.17 -9.49 12.07
C ALA A 282 -1.62 -9.72 12.48
N SER A 283 -1.87 -10.14 13.72
CA SER A 283 -3.23 -10.47 14.16
C SER A 283 -3.57 -9.88 15.51
N LYS A 284 -4.86 -9.53 15.67
CA LYS A 284 -5.41 -9.12 16.96
C LYS A 284 -5.31 -10.25 18.00
N LEU A 285 -5.48 -11.51 17.57
CA LEU A 285 -5.39 -12.69 18.43
C LEU A 285 -4.01 -12.85 19.08
N GLY A 286 -2.94 -12.63 18.30
CA GLY A 286 -1.56 -12.68 18.80
C GLY A 286 -1.02 -11.35 19.33
N TYR A 287 -1.83 -10.28 19.31
CA TYR A 287 -1.46 -8.89 19.65
C TYR A 287 -0.23 -8.31 18.93
N SER A 288 0.32 -9.05 17.96
CA SER A 288 1.59 -8.76 17.33
C SER A 288 1.74 -9.53 16.01
N VAL A 289 2.86 -9.32 15.33
CA VAL A 289 3.28 -10.09 14.17
C VAL A 289 3.96 -11.39 14.61
N THR A 290 3.32 -12.51 14.33
CA THR A 290 3.80 -13.85 14.72
C THR A 290 3.94 -14.77 13.51
N ILE A 291 4.67 -15.87 13.67
CA ILE A 291 4.67 -16.98 12.71
C ILE A 291 3.68 -18.02 13.24
N SER A 292 2.78 -18.48 12.38
CA SER A 292 1.81 -19.53 12.66
C SER A 292 1.84 -20.58 11.55
N SER A 293 1.33 -21.76 11.85
CA SER A 293 1.23 -22.87 10.90
C SER A 293 -0.17 -22.96 10.30
N ARG A 294 -0.25 -23.22 9.00
CA ARG A 294 -1.51 -23.48 8.30
C ARG A 294 -2.18 -24.78 8.74
N GLU A 295 -1.43 -25.65 9.42
CA GLU A 295 -1.91 -26.94 9.93
C GLU A 295 -2.53 -26.80 11.33
N GLU A 296 -2.41 -25.63 11.98
CA GLU A 296 -3.17 -25.32 13.19
C GLU A 296 -4.66 -25.29 12.85
N GLU A 297 -5.48 -26.03 13.62
CA GLU A 297 -6.90 -26.23 13.32
C GLU A 297 -7.66 -24.91 13.14
N TYR A 298 -7.35 -23.92 13.98
CA TYR A 298 -7.91 -22.57 13.90
C TYR A 298 -7.74 -21.97 12.50
N PHE A 299 -6.52 -21.96 11.96
CA PHE A 299 -6.20 -21.39 10.66
C PHE A 299 -6.66 -22.27 9.52
N LYS A 300 -6.41 -23.58 9.61
CA LYS A 300 -6.75 -24.58 8.59
C LYS A 300 -8.23 -24.52 8.19
N GLN A 301 -9.12 -24.36 9.16
CA GLN A 301 -10.55 -24.29 8.92
C GLN A 301 -11.02 -22.94 8.37
N ARG A 302 -10.17 -21.90 8.41
CA ARG A 302 -10.50 -20.51 8.06
C ARG A 302 -9.83 -20.02 6.77
N ILE A 303 -9.00 -20.82 6.10
CA ILE A 303 -8.38 -20.44 4.81
C ILE A 303 -9.45 -20.21 3.75
N VAL A 304 -9.47 -19.00 3.20
CA VAL A 304 -10.33 -18.57 2.09
C VAL A 304 -9.62 -18.73 0.75
N GLY A 305 -8.31 -18.51 0.69
CA GLY A 305 -7.53 -18.76 -0.51
C GLY A 305 -6.11 -18.22 -0.45
N VAL A 306 -5.34 -18.50 -1.50
CA VAL A 306 -3.92 -18.15 -1.60
C VAL A 306 -3.65 -17.41 -2.91
N ARG A 307 -2.82 -16.35 -2.85
CA ARG A 307 -2.42 -15.51 -3.99
C ARG A 307 -0.90 -15.40 -4.11
N ARG A 308 -0.38 -15.66 -5.30
CA ARG A 308 1.05 -15.48 -5.64
C ARG A 308 1.27 -14.17 -6.37
N ILE A 309 2.09 -13.29 -5.79
CA ILE A 309 2.33 -11.92 -6.28
C ILE A 309 3.77 -11.70 -6.79
N PHE A 310 4.67 -12.66 -6.57
CA PHE A 310 6.03 -12.68 -7.10
C PHE A 310 6.17 -13.65 -8.27
#